data_AF-A0A7Y7ACV6-F1
#
_entry.id   AF-A0A7Y7ACV6-F1
#
_cell.length_a   1.000
_cell.length_b   1.000
_cell.length_c   1.000
_cell.angle_alpha   90.00
_cell.angle_beta   90.00
_cell.angle_gamma   90.00
#
_symmetry.space_group_name_H-M   'P 1'
#
loop_
_entity.id
_entity.type
_entity.pdbx_description
1 polymer ?
#
loop_
_entity_poly.entity_id
_entity_poly.type
_entity_poly.pdbx_seq_one_letter_code
_entity_poly.pdbx_strand_id
1 'polypeptide(L)'
;IVGFAAVGFGQEATEIVKTEGAKELENSKTDGEYVFVFTGKTAKDMNDAAKYYENYFTVVFDESTQTAKINMVQNDERGRSVIIRLFSASGVRNVNIDGEIISLNDFMTGYLH
;
A
#
# COMPACT_ATOMS: atom_id res chain seq x y z
N ILE A 1 39.49 -0.04 4.63
CA ILE A 1 38.31 -0.88 4.91
C ILE A 1 37.10 -0.10 4.43
N VAL A 2 36.58 -0.46 3.24
CA VAL A 2 35.37 0.15 2.68
C VAL A 2 34.22 -0.71 3.15
N GLY A 3 33.47 -0.23 4.13
CA GLY A 3 32.33 -0.95 4.68
C GLY A 3 31.34 0.04 5.25
N PHE A 4 30.05 -0.26 5.08
CA PHE A 4 28.89 0.42 5.67
C PHE A 4 28.36 1.70 4.98
N ALA A 5 27.86 1.57 3.75
CA ALA A 5 26.87 2.53 3.23
C ALA A 5 25.64 1.87 2.56
N ALA A 6 25.59 0.55 2.42
CA ALA A 6 24.52 -0.14 1.68
C ALA A 6 23.28 -0.51 2.53
N VAL A 7 23.36 -0.43 3.86
CA VAL A 7 22.31 -0.98 4.76
C VAL A 7 21.13 0.00 4.96
N GLY A 8 21.30 1.30 4.71
CA GLY A 8 20.25 2.31 4.92
C GLY A 8 19.14 2.31 3.85
N PHE A 9 19.51 2.21 2.57
CA PHE A 9 18.56 2.38 1.46
C PHE A 9 17.53 1.24 1.34
N GLY A 10 17.89 0.02 1.76
CA GLY A 10 16.98 -1.13 1.69
C GLY A 10 15.86 -1.07 2.74
N GLN A 11 16.15 -0.57 3.94
CA GLN A 11 15.18 -0.52 5.03
C GLN A 11 14.10 0.55 4.78
N GLU A 12 14.50 1.74 4.31
CA GLU A 12 13.57 2.82 3.98
C GLU A 12 12.65 2.46 2.80
N ALA A 13 13.14 1.70 1.82
CA ALA A 13 12.34 1.24 0.68
C ALA A 13 11.18 0.31 1.11
N THR A 14 11.37 -0.51 2.15
CA THR A 14 10.30 -1.40 2.67
C THR A 14 9.20 -0.67 3.44
N GLU A 15 9.43 0.60 3.78
CA GLU A 15 8.44 1.48 4.42
C GLU A 15 7.65 2.32 3.41
N ILE A 16 7.96 2.21 2.11
CA ILE A 16 7.29 2.95 1.03
C ILE A 16 6.51 1.96 0.16
N VAL A 17 5.23 2.24 -0.06
CA VAL A 17 4.41 1.55 -1.07
C VAL A 17 4.21 2.45 -2.27
N LYS A 18 4.25 1.91 -3.48
CA LYS A 18 4.06 2.66 -4.72
C LYS A 18 2.66 2.42 -5.29
N THR A 19 2.08 3.47 -5.88
CA THR A 19 0.79 3.42 -6.59
C THR A 19 0.98 3.41 -8.10
N GLU A 20 -0.10 3.18 -8.85
CA GLU A 20 -0.12 3.34 -10.32
C GLU A 20 -0.23 4.81 -10.77
N GLY A 21 -0.31 5.75 -9.82
CA GLY A 21 -0.34 7.19 -10.05
C GLY A 21 -1.64 7.85 -9.58
N ALA A 22 -1.63 9.18 -9.49
CA ALA A 22 -2.75 9.96 -8.98
C ALA A 22 -4.03 9.75 -9.81
N LYS A 23 -3.89 9.69 -11.14
CA LYS A 23 -5.02 9.46 -12.05
C LYS A 23 -5.68 8.09 -11.81
N GLU A 24 -4.88 7.06 -11.58
CA GLU A 24 -5.41 5.72 -11.38
C GLU A 24 -6.11 5.60 -10.03
N LEU A 25 -5.60 6.26 -8.98
CA LEU A 25 -6.27 6.32 -7.68
C LEU A 25 -7.67 6.95 -7.76
N GLU A 26 -7.86 7.97 -8.60
CA GLU A 26 -9.19 8.56 -8.85
C GLU A 26 -10.13 7.58 -9.57
N ASN A 27 -9.62 6.79 -10.52
CA ASN A 27 -10.40 5.72 -11.15
C ASN A 27 -10.77 4.64 -10.11
N SER A 28 -9.80 4.21 -9.30
CA SER A 28 -9.98 3.23 -8.23
C SER A 28 -11.05 3.63 -7.20
N LYS A 29 -11.23 4.93 -6.93
CA LYS A 29 -12.34 5.41 -6.06
C LYS A 29 -13.71 5.06 -6.64
N THR A 30 -13.83 4.98 -7.95
CA THR A 30 -15.07 4.59 -8.64
C THR A 30 -15.18 3.08 -8.76
N ASP A 31 -14.10 2.43 -9.21
CA ASP A 31 -14.11 1.02 -9.59
C ASP A 31 -14.00 0.08 -8.39
N GLY A 32 -13.45 0.56 -7.26
CA GLY A 32 -13.26 -0.23 -6.05
C GLY A 32 -12.10 -1.23 -6.15
N GLU A 33 -11.24 -1.08 -7.15
CA GLU A 33 -10.03 -1.88 -7.32
C GLU A 33 -8.80 -0.97 -7.19
N TYR A 34 -7.90 -1.31 -6.27
CA TYR A 34 -6.65 -0.59 -6.05
C TYR A 34 -5.45 -1.51 -6.26
N VAL A 35 -4.40 -0.99 -6.89
CA VAL A 35 -3.15 -1.72 -7.10
C VAL A 35 -2.00 -0.98 -6.44
N PHE A 36 -1.22 -1.72 -5.65
CA PHE A 36 -0.09 -1.20 -4.90
C PHE A 36 1.12 -2.10 -5.07
N VAL A 37 2.29 -1.51 -5.23
CA VAL A 37 3.57 -2.24 -5.33
C VAL A 37 4.37 -2.02 -4.06
N PHE A 38 4.59 -3.10 -3.32
CA PHE A 38 5.37 -3.12 -2.09
C PHE A 38 6.84 -3.41 -2.38
N THR A 39 7.67 -3.34 -1.33
CA THR A 39 9.07 -3.81 -1.38
C THR A 39 9.34 -4.76 -0.23
N GLY A 40 9.88 -5.93 -0.54
CA GLY A 40 10.37 -6.90 0.45
C GLY A 40 9.30 -7.51 1.35
N LYS A 41 8.05 -7.64 0.89
CA LYS A 41 6.98 -8.33 1.62
C LYS A 41 6.83 -9.76 1.11
N THR A 42 6.54 -10.66 2.04
CA THR A 42 6.13 -12.03 1.73
C THR A 42 4.61 -12.14 1.64
N ALA A 43 4.10 -13.19 1.00
CA ALA A 43 2.68 -13.51 1.05
C ALA A 43 2.17 -13.68 2.49
N LYS A 44 3.02 -14.15 3.41
CA LYS A 44 2.64 -14.31 4.82
C LYS A 44 2.44 -12.96 5.51
N ASP A 45 3.34 -12.00 5.29
CA ASP A 45 3.22 -10.65 5.84
C ASP A 45 1.91 -9.99 5.39
N MET A 46 1.60 -10.09 4.10
CA MET A 46 0.39 -9.50 3.53
C MET A 46 -0.88 -10.19 4.03
N ASN A 47 -0.89 -11.53 4.11
CA ASN A 47 -2.05 -12.27 4.64
C ASN A 47 -2.29 -11.97 6.13
N ASP A 48 -1.22 -11.89 6.94
CA ASP A 48 -1.36 -11.56 8.36
C ASP A 48 -1.80 -10.13 8.60
N ALA A 49 -1.41 -9.18 7.73
CA ALA A 49 -1.91 -7.83 7.75
C ALA A 49 -3.39 -7.74 7.29
N ALA A 50 -3.76 -8.46 6.23
CA ALA A 50 -5.08 -8.33 5.59
C ALA A 50 -6.23 -9.00 6.35
N LYS A 51 -5.99 -10.11 7.07
CA LYS A 51 -7.04 -10.92 7.72
C LYS A 51 -7.96 -10.18 8.70
N TYR A 52 -7.55 -8.99 9.16
CA TYR A 52 -8.34 -8.16 10.08
C TYR A 52 -9.32 -7.20 9.35
N TYR A 53 -9.23 -7.11 8.02
CA TYR A 53 -9.90 -6.10 7.22
C TYR A 53 -10.81 -6.68 6.12
N GLU A 54 -11.04 -7.99 6.12
CA GLU A 54 -11.81 -8.71 5.09
C GLU A 54 -13.26 -8.20 4.91
N ASN A 55 -13.84 -7.58 5.94
CA ASN A 55 -15.17 -6.95 5.86
C ASN A 55 -15.18 -5.65 5.00
N TYR A 56 -14.01 -5.08 4.75
CA TYR A 56 -13.85 -3.84 3.99
C TYR A 56 -13.31 -4.11 2.58
N PHE A 57 -12.37 -5.04 2.44
CA PHE A 57 -11.75 -5.39 1.17
C PHE A 57 -11.09 -6.79 1.21
N THR A 58 -10.80 -7.32 0.04
CA THR A 58 -9.93 -8.50 -0.14
C THR A 58 -8.57 -8.08 -0.70
N VAL A 59 -7.52 -8.87 -0.45
CA VAL A 59 -6.17 -8.61 -0.95
C VAL A 59 -5.64 -9.84 -1.68
N VAL A 60 -5.17 -9.64 -2.91
CA VAL A 60 -4.43 -10.65 -3.69
C VAL A 60 -3.01 -10.15 -3.87
N PHE A 61 -2.05 -10.82 -3.24
CA PHE A 61 -0.64 -10.44 -3.30
C PHE A 61 0.17 -11.41 -4.18
N ASP A 62 0.92 -10.85 -5.11
CA ASP A 62 1.91 -11.56 -5.93
C ASP A 62 3.31 -11.21 -5.42
N GLU A 63 3.94 -12.16 -4.74
CA GLU A 63 5.27 -11.99 -4.16
C GLU A 63 6.38 -11.81 -5.23
N SER A 64 6.17 -12.30 -6.45
CA SER A 64 7.17 -12.18 -7.54
C SER A 64 7.24 -10.76 -8.10
N THR A 65 6.10 -10.07 -8.15
CA THR A 65 5.98 -8.69 -8.62
C THR A 65 5.84 -7.69 -7.47
N GLN A 66 5.75 -8.18 -6.23
CA GLN A 66 5.42 -7.42 -5.03
C GLN A 66 4.12 -6.61 -5.14
N THR A 67 3.21 -7.05 -6.00
CA THR A 67 1.97 -6.32 -6.30
C THR A 67 0.83 -6.86 -5.44
N ALA A 68 0.15 -5.96 -4.71
CA ALA A 68 -1.10 -6.24 -4.03
C ALA A 68 -2.26 -5.61 -4.81
N LYS A 69 -3.25 -6.43 -5.15
CA LYS A 69 -4.54 -5.97 -5.66
C LYS A 69 -5.55 -6.00 -4.52
N ILE A 70 -6.16 -4.85 -4.24
CA ILE A 70 -7.19 -4.69 -3.21
C ILE A 70 -8.52 -4.51 -3.91
N ASN A 71 -9.49 -5.38 -3.60
CA ASN A 71 -10.86 -5.26 -4.10
C ASN A 71 -11.79 -4.89 -2.95
N MET A 72 -12.44 -3.73 -3.05
CA MET A 72 -13.33 -3.21 -2.03
C MET A 72 -14.61 -4.04 -1.94
N VAL A 73 -14.96 -4.46 -0.72
CA VAL A 73 -16.29 -5.03 -0.43
C VAL A 73 -17.31 -3.89 -0.27
N GLN A 74 -16.91 -2.82 0.41
CA GLN A 74 -17.65 -1.57 0.49
C GLN A 74 -16.75 -0.44 -0.01
N ASN A 75 -17.05 0.06 -1.20
CA ASN A 75 -16.32 1.16 -1.82
C ASN A 75 -16.88 2.53 -1.38
N ASP A 76 -17.00 2.74 -0.08
CA ASP A 76 -17.24 4.05 0.50
C ASP A 76 -15.94 4.63 1.09
N GLU A 77 -15.97 5.92 1.44
CA GLU A 77 -14.82 6.61 2.04
C GLU A 77 -14.27 5.86 3.25
N ARG A 78 -15.16 5.32 4.10
CA ARG A 78 -14.76 4.57 5.28
C ARG A 78 -13.99 3.31 4.90
N GLY A 79 -14.51 2.52 3.95
CA GLY A 79 -13.88 1.31 3.46
C GLY A 79 -12.50 1.61 2.88
N ARG A 80 -12.42 2.62 2.01
CA ARG A 80 -11.14 3.04 1.41
C ARG A 80 -10.13 3.45 2.47
N SER A 81 -10.53 4.23 3.48
CA SER A 81 -9.64 4.65 4.56
C SER A 81 -9.11 3.49 5.43
N VAL A 82 -9.71 2.30 5.38
CA VAL A 82 -9.14 1.11 6.05
C VAL A 82 -7.87 0.60 5.35
N ILE A 83 -7.63 0.95 4.07
CA ILE A 83 -6.41 0.56 3.34
C ILE A 83 -5.14 1.01 4.08
N ILE A 84 -5.15 2.17 4.75
CA ILE A 84 -3.98 2.63 5.52
C ILE A 84 -3.65 1.72 6.71
N ARG A 85 -4.65 0.98 7.24
CA ARG A 85 -4.46 0.02 8.33
C ARG A 85 -3.70 -1.21 7.84
N LEU A 86 -4.00 -1.68 6.63
CA LEU A 86 -3.20 -2.70 5.95
C LEU A 86 -1.76 -2.21 5.77
N PHE A 87 -1.58 -0.99 5.28
CA PHE A 87 -0.24 -0.41 5.08
C PHE A 87 0.55 -0.36 6.39
N SER A 88 -0.03 0.22 7.44
CA SER A 88 0.62 0.28 8.75
C SER A 88 0.93 -1.12 9.32
N ALA A 89 0.00 -2.08 9.21
CA ALA A 89 0.20 -3.45 9.67
C ALA A 89 1.31 -4.18 8.88
N SER A 90 1.50 -3.82 7.61
CA SER A 90 2.60 -4.33 6.78
C SER A 90 3.93 -3.58 6.98
N GLY A 91 3.98 -2.56 7.85
CA GLY A 91 5.18 -1.76 8.13
C GLY A 91 5.43 -0.61 7.14
N VAL A 92 4.46 -0.26 6.30
CA VAL A 92 4.52 0.91 5.42
C VAL A 92 4.23 2.18 6.23
N ARG A 93 4.97 3.25 5.93
CA ARG A 93 4.82 4.58 6.54
C ARG A 93 4.53 5.68 5.52
N ASN A 94 4.90 5.48 4.26
CA ASN A 94 4.75 6.48 3.21
C ASN A 94 4.24 5.84 1.91
N VAL A 95 3.67 6.67 1.05
CA VAL A 95 3.15 6.28 -0.26
C VAL A 95 3.84 7.09 -1.34
N ASN A 96 4.32 6.42 -2.39
CA ASN A 96 4.84 7.05 -3.59
C ASN A 96 3.73 7.15 -4.66
N ILE A 97 3.43 8.37 -5.06
CA ILE A 97 2.44 8.71 -6.08
C ILE A 97 3.15 9.55 -7.13
N ASP A 98 3.29 9.01 -8.35
CA ASP A 98 3.96 9.70 -9.46
C ASP A 98 5.37 10.24 -9.14
N GLY A 99 6.09 9.59 -8.21
CA GLY A 99 7.42 9.98 -7.76
C GLY A 99 7.44 10.86 -6.49
N GLU A 100 6.29 11.37 -6.05
CA GLU A 100 6.16 12.13 -4.80
C GLU A 100 5.90 11.18 -3.62
N ILE A 101 6.69 11.31 -2.55
CA ILE A 101 6.54 10.50 -1.33
C ILE A 101 5.77 11.32 -0.30
N ILE A 102 4.58 10.83 0.08
CA ILE A 102 3.71 11.47 1.06
C ILE A 102 3.42 10.55 2.25
N SER A 103 2.97 11.12 3.38
CA SER A 103 2.61 10.33 4.56
C SER A 103 1.32 9.54 4.34
N LEU A 104 1.09 8.48 5.14
CA LEU A 104 -0.19 7.75 5.12
C LEU A 104 -1.39 8.67 5.40
N ASN A 105 -1.23 9.70 6.22
CA ASN A 105 -2.30 10.63 6.56
C ASN A 105 -2.67 11.54 5.38
N ASP A 106 -1.66 12.05 4.68
CA ASP A 106 -1.87 12.88 3.49
C ASP A 106 -2.44 12.04 2.35
N PHE A 107 -1.99 10.78 2.21
CA PHE A 107 -2.56 9.83 1.27
C PHE A 107 -4.05 9.57 1.51
N MET A 108 -4.43 9.28 2.76
CA MET A 108 -5.83 9.08 3.13
C MET A 108 -6.68 10.29 2.75
N THR A 109 -6.26 11.48 3.17
CA THR A 109 -7.03 12.71 2.99
C THR A 109 -7.12 13.13 1.52
N GLY A 110 -6.05 12.96 0.75
CA GLY A 110 -5.97 13.42 -0.64
C GLY A 110 -6.49 12.40 -1.67
N TYR A 111 -6.36 11.10 -1.40
CA TYR A 111 -6.51 10.06 -2.42
C TYR A 111 -7.44 8.91 -2.04
N LEU A 112 -7.85 8.78 -0.78
CA LEU A 112 -8.82 7.77 -0.36
C LEU A 112 -10.18 8.35 0.02
N HIS A 113 -10.26 9.63 0.35
CA HIS A 113 -11.53 10.32 0.56
C HIS A 113 -12.20 10.64 -0.77
#